data_AF-A0A7W3X309-F1
#
_entry.id   AF-A0A7W3X309-F1
#
_cell.length_a   1.000
_cell.length_b   1.000
_cell.length_c   1.000
_cell.angle_alpha   90.00
_cell.angle_beta   90.00
_cell.angle_gamma   90.00
#
_symmetry.space_group_name_H-M   'P 1'
#
loop_
_entity.id
_entity.type
_entity.pdbx_description
1 polymer ?
#
loop_
_entity_poly.entity_id
_entity_poly.type
_entity_poly.pdbx_seq_one_letter_code
_entity_poly.pdbx_strand_id
1 'polypeptide(L)'
;MLRKLLLLVLCWWPLVGQSNTIYKCMKDGKVVFSQNACPDDFSQHRIEYQLGITTETDTDRRVQANDPLKDILSSGGTISVEKLLQLLDGELYRLKQENSYFDIIRVSEIQKLERKLYWDKLEKTDPKYLAELAKTHQRYDELIASNLNMIKLLNDRKMQILAAMPEPE
;
A
#
# COMPACT_ATOMS: atom_id res chain seq x y z
N MET A 1 -26.27 -34.03 -43.13
CA MET A 1 -26.79 -32.93 -42.29
C MET A 1 -25.87 -32.50 -41.14
N LEU A 2 -24.65 -33.05 -41.01
CA LEU A 2 -23.71 -32.69 -39.93
C LEU A 2 -22.75 -31.52 -40.28
N ARG A 3 -22.74 -31.05 -41.53
CA ARG A 3 -21.78 -30.05 -42.04
C ARG A 3 -22.25 -28.59 -41.90
N LYS A 4 -23.54 -28.37 -41.60
CA LYS A 4 -24.12 -27.02 -41.44
C LYS A 4 -24.17 -26.53 -40.00
N LEU A 5 -23.94 -27.39 -39.00
CA LEU A 5 -23.94 -26.97 -37.59
C LEU A 5 -22.58 -26.41 -37.12
N LEU A 6 -21.48 -26.73 -37.81
CA LEU A 6 -20.13 -26.28 -37.42
C LEU A 6 -19.84 -24.81 -37.78
N LEU A 7 -20.61 -24.23 -38.70
CA LEU A 7 -20.43 -22.85 -39.17
C LEU A 7 -21.14 -21.80 -38.30
N LEU A 8 -22.03 -22.21 -37.40
CA LEU A 8 -22.77 -21.31 -36.51
C LEU A 8 -22.09 -21.07 -35.16
N VAL A 9 -21.07 -21.87 -34.81
CA VAL A 9 -20.36 -21.75 -33.52
C VAL A 9 -19.15 -20.79 -33.60
N LEU A 10 -18.69 -20.44 -34.81
CA LEU A 10 -17.49 -19.61 -35.03
C LEU A 10 -17.77 -18.11 -35.20
N CYS A 11 -19.03 -17.66 -35.18
CA CYS A 11 -19.37 -16.23 -35.28
C CYS A 11 -19.69 -15.56 -33.93
N TRP A 12 -19.60 -16.30 -32.81
CA TRP A 12 -19.68 -15.73 -31.47
C TRP A 12 -18.30 -15.69 -30.84
N TRP A 13 -17.50 -14.74 -31.31
CA TRP A 13 -16.43 -13.99 -30.62
C TRP A 13 -15.48 -13.47 -31.72
N PRO A 14 -15.01 -12.20 -31.68
CA PRO A 14 -14.90 -11.32 -30.51
C PRO A 14 -15.45 -9.90 -30.76
N LEU A 15 -16.28 -9.37 -29.87
CA LEU A 15 -16.54 -7.92 -29.80
C LEU A 15 -16.88 -7.53 -28.36
N VAL A 16 -15.97 -7.82 -27.44
CA VAL A 16 -15.96 -7.12 -26.15
C VAL A 16 -14.55 -6.61 -25.93
N GLY A 17 -14.27 -5.51 -26.60
CA GLY A 17 -13.08 -4.69 -26.40
C GLY A 17 -13.50 -3.24 -26.24
N GLN A 18 -14.52 -2.95 -25.43
CA GLN A 18 -14.72 -1.59 -24.94
C GLN A 18 -13.76 -1.38 -23.77
N SER A 19 -12.51 -1.08 -24.11
CA SER A 19 -11.61 -0.44 -23.18
C SER A 19 -12.21 0.94 -22.86
N ASN A 20 -12.74 1.14 -21.66
CA ASN A 20 -13.12 2.46 -21.13
C ASN A 20 -11.89 3.35 -20.85
N THR A 21 -10.76 2.99 -21.44
CA THR A 21 -9.43 3.49 -21.20
C THR A 21 -8.84 3.93 -22.53
N ILE A 22 -8.52 5.22 -22.64
CA ILE A 22 -7.87 5.84 -23.80
C ILE A 22 -6.53 6.41 -23.33
N TYR A 23 -5.45 6.12 -24.04
CA TYR A 23 -4.14 6.67 -23.77
C TYR A 23 -3.92 7.91 -24.64
N LYS A 24 -3.45 9.00 -24.02
CA LYS A 24 -3.01 10.22 -24.67
C LYS A 24 -1.48 10.19 -24.72
N CYS A 25 -0.94 10.02 -25.92
CA CYS A 25 0.48 9.98 -26.21
C CYS A 25 0.95 11.35 -26.70
N MET A 26 1.99 11.90 -26.08
CA MET A 26 2.53 13.22 -26.40
C MET A 26 4.01 13.13 -26.73
N LYS A 27 4.41 13.70 -27.88
CA LYS A 27 5.82 13.79 -28.30
C LYS A 27 6.03 15.02 -29.20
N ASP A 28 7.06 15.81 -28.90
CA ASP A 28 7.44 17.00 -29.68
C ASP A 28 6.27 17.97 -29.94
N GLY A 29 5.40 18.17 -28.93
CA GLY A 29 4.22 19.04 -29.02
C GLY A 29 3.05 18.47 -29.83
N LYS A 30 3.14 17.23 -30.31
CA LYS A 30 2.05 16.51 -31.00
C LYS A 30 1.33 15.59 -30.02
N VAL A 31 0.00 15.55 -30.11
CA VAL A 31 -0.88 14.74 -29.25
C VAL A 31 -1.62 13.72 -30.11
N VAL A 32 -1.57 12.46 -29.71
CA VAL A 32 -2.29 11.34 -30.36
C VAL A 32 -3.03 10.54 -29.29
N PHE A 33 -4.27 10.15 -29.58
CA PHE A 33 -5.06 9.27 -28.72
C PHE A 33 -5.04 7.84 -29.24
N SER A 34 -4.81 6.88 -28.36
CA SER A 34 -4.66 5.46 -28.67
C SER A 34 -5.50 4.63 -27.69
N GLN A 35 -6.06 3.51 -28.15
CA GLN A 35 -6.71 2.53 -27.26
C GLN A 35 -5.70 1.56 -26.64
N ASN A 36 -4.47 1.55 -27.13
CA ASN A 36 -3.35 0.77 -26.63
C ASN A 36 -2.31 1.68 -25.98
N ALA A 37 -1.45 1.12 -25.12
CA ALA A 37 -0.36 1.86 -24.48
C ALA A 37 0.54 2.55 -25.51
N CYS A 38 1.08 3.71 -25.13
CA CYS A 38 1.97 4.49 -25.98
C CYS A 38 3.31 3.78 -26.15
N PRO A 39 3.98 3.92 -27.32
CA PRO A 39 5.36 3.48 -27.46
C PRO A 39 6.28 4.21 -26.47
N ASP A 40 7.36 3.55 -26.05
CA ASP A 40 8.26 4.02 -24.97
C ASP A 40 8.83 5.44 -25.19
N ASP A 41 8.87 5.92 -26.43
CA ASP A 41 9.39 7.24 -26.78
C ASP A 41 8.37 8.40 -26.63
N PHE A 42 7.16 8.11 -26.13
CA PHE A 42 6.06 9.08 -25.99
C PHE A 42 5.67 9.24 -24.53
N SER A 43 5.36 10.48 -24.12
CA SER A 43 4.78 10.70 -22.80
C SER A 43 3.32 10.24 -22.78
N GLN A 44 2.96 9.39 -21.82
CA GLN A 44 1.67 8.72 -21.73
C GLN A 44 0.82 9.23 -20.57
N HIS A 45 -0.38 9.69 -20.90
CA HIS A 45 -1.46 9.87 -19.93
C HIS A 45 -2.58 8.85 -20.20
N ARG A 46 -3.13 8.24 -19.16
CA ARG A 46 -4.29 7.35 -19.24
C ARG A 46 -5.56 8.12 -18.92
N ILE A 47 -6.54 8.03 -19.80
CA ILE A 47 -7.86 8.64 -19.66
C ILE A 47 -8.88 7.52 -19.43
N GLU A 48 -9.56 7.54 -18.29
CA GLU A 48 -10.59 6.58 -17.94
C GLU A 48 -11.96 7.25 -17.89
N TYR A 49 -12.95 6.61 -18.50
CA TYR A 49 -14.34 7.04 -18.49
C TYR A 49 -15.17 6.10 -17.60
N GLN A 50 -15.64 6.63 -16.47
CA GLN A 50 -16.53 5.89 -15.57
C GLN A 50 -17.70 6.78 -15.17
N LEU A 51 -18.93 6.28 -15.35
CA LEU A 51 -20.18 6.95 -14.93
C LEU A 51 -20.31 8.41 -15.43
N GLY A 52 -19.81 8.70 -16.64
CA GLY A 52 -19.86 10.05 -17.23
C GLY A 52 -18.76 11.01 -16.75
N ILE A 53 -17.84 10.57 -15.89
CA ILE A 53 -16.68 11.33 -15.43
C ILE A 53 -15.45 10.91 -16.23
N THR A 54 -14.64 11.90 -16.66
CA THR A 54 -13.37 11.69 -17.37
C THR A 54 -12.21 11.97 -16.43
N THR A 55 -11.38 10.96 -16.17
CA THR A 55 -10.19 11.10 -15.31
C THR A 55 -8.93 10.92 -16.16
N GLU A 56 -8.08 11.94 -16.21
CA GLU A 56 -6.76 11.90 -16.90
C GLU A 56 -5.65 11.72 -15.87
N THR A 57 -4.88 10.64 -15.99
CA THR A 57 -3.79 10.25 -15.09
C THR A 57 -2.48 10.19 -15.86
N ASP A 58 -1.48 10.98 -15.46
CA ASP A 58 -0.10 10.86 -15.98
C ASP A 58 0.49 9.53 -15.53
N THR A 59 0.78 8.63 -16.48
CA THR A 59 1.28 7.29 -16.19
C THR A 59 2.81 7.18 -16.25
N ASP A 60 3.50 8.22 -16.72
CA ASP A 60 4.97 8.23 -16.79
C ASP A 60 5.58 8.57 -15.42
N ARG A 61 4.86 9.39 -14.64
CA ARG A 61 5.22 9.63 -13.25
C ARG A 61 4.84 8.41 -12.43
N ARG A 62 5.86 7.67 -11.96
CA ARG A 62 5.68 6.75 -10.84
C ARG A 62 4.96 7.52 -9.74
N VAL A 63 3.73 7.12 -9.43
CA VAL A 63 3.04 7.56 -8.22
C VAL A 63 4.03 7.26 -7.10
N GLN A 64 4.69 8.30 -6.56
CA GLN A 64 5.29 8.17 -5.24
C GLN A 64 4.13 7.68 -4.39
N ALA A 65 4.21 6.45 -3.90
CA ALA A 65 3.22 5.93 -2.99
C ALA A 65 3.21 6.93 -1.83
N ASN A 66 2.23 7.85 -1.85
CA ASN A 66 2.01 8.72 -0.73
C ASN A 66 1.80 7.77 0.44
N ASP A 67 2.49 8.05 1.53
CA ASP A 67 2.25 7.35 2.78
C ASP A 67 0.72 7.30 2.98
N PRO A 68 0.09 6.12 2.99
CA PRO A 68 -1.36 5.99 3.08
C PRO A 68 -1.91 6.75 4.30
N LEU A 69 -1.08 6.98 5.31
CA LEU A 69 -1.37 7.85 6.45
C LEU A 69 -1.55 9.31 6.07
N LYS A 70 -0.69 9.85 5.21
CA LYS A 70 -0.78 11.23 4.73
C LYS A 70 -2.06 11.45 3.91
N ASP A 71 -2.45 10.45 3.13
CA ASP A 71 -3.69 10.48 2.38
C ASP A 71 -4.90 10.39 3.33
N ILE A 72 -4.91 9.46 4.30
CA ILE A 72 -5.98 9.35 5.32
C ILE A 72 -6.13 10.63 6.15
N LEU A 73 -5.01 11.27 6.54
CA LEU A 73 -5.01 12.49 7.34
C LEU A 73 -5.46 13.72 6.54
N SER A 74 -5.30 13.72 5.21
CA SER A 74 -5.56 14.89 4.34
C SER A 74 -6.89 14.79 3.56
N SER A 75 -7.47 13.60 3.39
CA SER A 75 -8.62 13.33 2.51
C SER A 75 -9.99 13.66 3.11
N GLY A 76 -10.10 14.73 3.90
CA GLY A 76 -11.32 15.05 4.67
C GLY A 76 -12.60 15.39 3.87
N GLY A 77 -12.60 15.29 2.53
CA GLY A 77 -13.74 15.67 1.68
C GLY A 77 -14.12 14.71 0.55
N THR A 78 -13.37 13.63 0.30
CA THR A 78 -13.61 12.71 -0.82
C THR A 78 -14.08 11.31 -0.41
N ILE A 79 -13.98 10.97 0.88
CA ILE A 79 -14.27 9.65 1.44
C ILE A 79 -15.35 9.80 2.53
N SER A 80 -16.31 8.87 2.61
CA SER A 80 -17.32 8.89 3.68
C SER A 80 -16.66 8.69 5.05
N VAL A 81 -17.30 9.20 6.10
CA VAL A 81 -16.79 9.10 7.48
C VAL A 81 -16.62 7.64 7.90
N GLU A 82 -17.57 6.77 7.55
CA GLU A 82 -17.53 5.33 7.85
C GLU A 82 -16.35 4.66 7.15
N LYS A 83 -16.11 5.01 5.89
CA LYS A 83 -15.00 4.45 5.12
C LYS A 83 -13.65 4.93 5.68
N LEU A 84 -13.57 6.19 6.10
CA LEU A 84 -12.39 6.75 6.75
C LEU A 84 -12.09 6.04 8.08
N LEU A 85 -13.11 5.79 8.92
CA LEU A 85 -12.96 5.03 10.17
C LEU A 85 -12.50 3.59 9.90
N GLN A 86 -13.03 2.92 8.88
CA GLN A 86 -12.60 1.57 8.49
C GLN A 86 -11.11 1.54 8.11
N LEU A 87 -10.63 2.54 7.35
CA LEU A 87 -9.22 2.66 6.96
C LEU A 87 -8.32 2.88 8.17
N LEU A 88 -8.73 3.76 9.10
CA LEU A 88 -8.02 4.00 10.35
C LEU A 88 -7.91 2.72 11.19
N ASP A 89 -8.98 1.95 11.31
CA ASP A 89 -8.97 0.69 12.05
C ASP A 89 -8.09 -0.38 11.41
N GLY A 90 -8.10 -0.47 10.07
CA GLY A 90 -7.20 -1.35 9.33
C GLY A 90 -5.73 -1.02 9.60
N GLU A 91 -5.37 0.26 9.59
CA GLU A 91 -3.99 0.69 9.80
C GLU A 91 -3.54 0.53 11.26
N LEU A 92 -4.41 0.85 12.21
CA LEU A 92 -4.19 0.56 13.63
C LEU A 92 -3.95 -0.93 13.87
N TYR A 93 -4.72 -1.80 13.21
CA TYR A 93 -4.53 -3.24 13.29
C TYR A 93 -3.18 -3.66 12.68
N ARG A 94 -2.85 -3.17 11.49
CA ARG A 94 -1.57 -3.46 10.81
C ARG A 94 -0.36 -3.11 11.69
N LEU A 95 -0.33 -1.91 12.26
CA LEU A 95 0.77 -1.44 13.13
C LEU A 95 0.92 -2.28 14.41
N LYS A 96 -0.21 -2.73 14.99
CA LYS A 96 -0.17 -3.64 16.15
C LYS A 96 0.40 -5.01 15.79
N GLN A 97 0.01 -5.56 14.63
CA GLN A 97 0.57 -6.82 14.14
C GLN A 97 2.07 -6.69 13.86
N GLU A 98 2.49 -5.58 13.26
CA GLU A 98 3.89 -5.29 12.98
C GLU A 98 4.74 -5.22 14.27
N ASN A 99 4.24 -4.58 15.32
CA ASN A 99 4.91 -4.58 16.63
C ASN A 99 5.06 -6.00 17.20
N SER A 100 4.00 -6.81 17.13
CA SER A 100 4.07 -8.21 17.58
C SER A 100 5.07 -9.02 16.76
N TYR A 101 5.17 -8.76 15.46
CA TYR A 101 6.17 -9.39 14.59
C TYR A 101 7.59 -8.99 14.99
N PHE A 102 7.84 -7.71 15.29
CA PHE A 102 9.15 -7.26 15.78
C PHE A 102 9.55 -7.92 17.09
N ASP A 103 8.62 -8.13 18.03
CA ASP A 103 8.90 -8.86 19.27
C ASP A 103 9.37 -10.30 19.00
N ILE A 104 8.72 -10.99 18.05
CA ILE A 104 9.09 -12.36 17.65
C ILE A 104 10.50 -12.38 17.04
N ILE A 105 10.81 -11.46 16.14
CA ILE A 105 12.14 -11.41 15.52
C ILE A 105 13.20 -11.08 16.58
N ARG A 106 12.93 -10.11 17.47
CA ARG A 106 13.84 -9.74 18.56
C ARG A 106 14.22 -10.96 19.39
N VAL A 107 13.24 -11.76 19.82
CA VAL A 107 13.48 -13.00 20.57
C VAL A 107 14.33 -13.98 19.76
N SER A 108 14.02 -14.17 18.48
CA SER A 108 14.77 -15.07 17.59
C SER A 108 16.24 -14.65 17.44
N GLU A 109 16.51 -13.35 17.34
CA GLU A 109 17.87 -12.83 17.23
C GLU A 109 18.65 -12.92 18.54
N ILE A 110 18.02 -12.63 19.68
CA ILE A 110 18.64 -12.85 20.99
C ILE A 110 19.03 -14.33 21.14
N GLN A 111 18.17 -15.26 20.76
CA GLN A 111 18.51 -16.68 20.77
C GLN A 111 19.66 -17.04 19.82
N LYS A 112 19.81 -16.35 18.68
CA LYS A 112 20.97 -16.53 17.79
C LYS A 112 22.26 -16.08 18.49
N LEU A 113 22.23 -14.94 19.19
CA LEU A 113 23.35 -14.45 19.98
C LEU A 113 23.71 -15.42 21.11
N GLU A 114 22.72 -15.94 21.83
CA GLU A 114 22.95 -16.93 22.90
C GLU A 114 23.56 -18.24 22.38
N ARG A 115 23.11 -18.72 21.20
CA ARG A 115 23.74 -19.89 20.57
C ARG A 115 25.20 -19.62 20.19
N LYS A 116 25.50 -18.46 19.62
CA LYS A 116 26.88 -18.05 19.29
C LYS A 116 27.75 -18.00 20.55
N LEU A 117 27.24 -17.37 21.62
CA LEU A 117 27.90 -17.31 22.92
C LEU A 117 28.25 -18.71 23.46
N TYR A 118 27.31 -19.66 23.37
CA TYR A 118 27.51 -21.05 23.77
C TYR A 118 28.61 -21.75 22.96
N TRP A 119 28.58 -21.62 21.62
CA TRP A 119 29.57 -22.25 20.75
C TRP A 119 30.98 -21.67 20.91
N ASP A 120 31.06 -20.37 21.15
CA ASP A 120 32.31 -19.66 21.41
C ASP A 120 32.81 -19.84 22.86
N LYS A 121 32.03 -20.52 23.72
CA LYS A 121 32.32 -20.77 25.14
C LYS A 121 32.58 -19.48 25.95
N LEU A 122 31.89 -18.42 25.58
CA LEU A 122 31.98 -17.12 26.25
C LEU A 122 30.95 -17.03 27.38
N GLU A 123 31.24 -16.19 28.37
CA GLU A 123 30.28 -15.90 29.44
C GLU A 123 29.28 -14.82 29.03
N LYS A 124 28.09 -14.80 29.66
CA LYS A 124 27.07 -13.76 29.41
C LYS A 124 27.53 -12.33 29.77
N THR A 125 28.63 -12.22 30.51
CA THR A 125 29.31 -10.98 30.87
C THR A 125 30.28 -10.48 29.79
N ASP A 126 30.47 -11.25 28.71
CA ASP A 126 31.37 -10.87 27.62
C ASP A 126 30.94 -9.51 27.01
N PRO A 127 31.88 -8.55 26.89
CA PRO A 127 31.54 -7.20 26.45
C PRO A 127 31.04 -7.14 25.01
N LYS A 128 31.46 -8.06 24.12
CA LYS A 128 30.97 -8.09 22.74
C LYS A 128 29.54 -8.60 22.70
N TYR A 129 29.23 -9.64 23.47
CA TYR A 129 27.86 -10.13 23.60
C TYR A 129 26.91 -9.06 24.14
N LEU A 130 27.30 -8.36 25.22
CA LEU A 130 26.50 -7.28 25.80
C LEU A 130 26.28 -6.13 24.81
N ALA A 131 27.29 -5.78 24.02
CA ALA A 131 27.17 -4.76 22.99
C ALA A 131 26.21 -5.18 21.85
N GLU A 132 26.33 -6.42 21.35
CA GLU A 132 25.42 -6.96 20.32
C GLU A 132 23.98 -7.07 20.84
N LEU A 133 23.79 -7.47 22.10
CA LEU A 133 22.50 -7.55 22.77
C LEU A 133 21.85 -6.16 22.89
N ALA A 134 22.59 -5.17 23.40
CA ALA A 134 22.11 -3.80 23.54
C ALA A 134 21.72 -3.18 22.18
N LYS A 135 22.55 -3.39 21.15
CA LYS A 135 22.25 -2.96 19.77
C LYS A 135 20.97 -3.60 19.23
N THR A 136 20.77 -4.89 19.52
CA THR A 136 19.56 -5.61 19.12
C THR A 136 18.32 -5.01 19.78
N HIS A 137 18.35 -4.80 21.10
CA HIS A 137 17.26 -4.14 21.82
C HIS A 137 16.95 -2.76 21.26
N GLN A 138 17.96 -1.89 21.19
CA GLN A 138 17.81 -0.52 20.71
C GLN A 138 17.10 -0.46 19.36
N ARG A 139 17.53 -1.29 18.40
CA ARG A 139 16.93 -1.31 17.05
C ARG A 139 15.43 -1.59 17.10
N TYR A 140 14.98 -2.61 17.84
CA TYR A 140 13.55 -2.93 17.88
C TYR A 140 12.76 -1.96 18.73
N ASP A 141 13.36 -1.42 19.80
CA ASP A 141 12.73 -0.41 20.63
C ASP A 141 12.46 0.87 19.82
N GLU A 142 13.38 1.28 18.95
CA GLU A 142 13.19 2.40 18.00
C GLU A 142 12.05 2.13 17.01
N LEU A 143 12.00 0.93 16.41
CA LEU A 143 10.95 0.54 15.47
C LEU A 143 9.57 0.52 16.14
N ILE A 144 9.46 -0.09 17.32
CA ILE A 144 8.22 -0.17 18.10
C ILE A 144 7.80 1.23 18.54
N ALA A 145 8.74 2.07 19.01
CA ALA A 145 8.44 3.45 19.42
C ALA A 145 7.89 4.28 18.25
N SER A 146 8.45 4.14 17.05
CA SER A 146 7.94 4.78 15.84
C SER A 146 6.48 4.38 15.56
N ASN A 147 6.19 3.07 15.60
CA ASN A 147 4.85 2.56 15.38
C ASN A 147 3.86 3.00 16.47
N LEU A 148 4.29 3.04 17.73
CA LEU A 148 3.47 3.53 18.84
C LEU A 148 3.10 5.01 18.69
N ASN A 149 4.04 5.84 18.23
CA ASN A 149 3.76 7.23 17.92
C ASN A 149 2.71 7.36 16.81
N MET A 150 2.81 6.52 15.76
CA MET A 150 1.82 6.52 14.68
C MET A 150 0.45 6.05 15.15
N ILE A 151 0.38 4.99 15.95
CA ILE A 151 -0.85 4.50 16.58
C ILE A 151 -1.52 5.62 17.39
N LYS A 152 -0.74 6.41 18.14
CA LYS A 152 -1.27 7.54 18.90
C LYS A 152 -1.91 8.58 17.98
N LEU A 153 -1.21 9.03 16.94
CA LEU A 153 -1.73 10.01 15.98
C LEU A 153 -3.01 9.54 15.28
N LEU A 154 -3.06 8.26 14.91
CA LEU A 154 -4.24 7.65 14.28
C LEU A 154 -5.43 7.59 15.24
N ASN A 155 -5.21 7.22 16.50
CA ASN A 155 -6.27 7.21 17.51
C ASN A 155 -6.78 8.63 17.80
N ASP A 156 -5.87 9.61 17.92
CA ASP A 156 -6.24 11.01 18.13
C ASP A 156 -7.11 11.50 16.97
N ARG A 157 -6.75 11.18 15.72
CA ARG A 157 -7.57 11.50 14.55
C ARG A 157 -8.93 10.79 14.58
N LYS A 158 -8.96 9.50 14.93
CA LYS A 158 -10.20 8.73 15.06
C LYS A 158 -11.15 9.38 16.07
N MET A 159 -10.64 9.79 17.24
CA MET A 159 -11.43 10.49 18.26
C MET A 159 -11.98 11.82 17.75
N GLN A 160 -11.18 12.61 17.02
CA GLN A 160 -11.66 13.86 16.42
C GLN A 160 -12.79 13.65 15.42
N ILE A 161 -12.71 12.61 14.59
CA ILE A 161 -13.76 12.28 13.62
C ILE A 161 -15.04 11.89 14.35
N LEU A 162 -14.96 11.00 15.35
CA LEU A 162 -16.11 10.56 16.13
C LEU A 162 -16.77 11.71 16.89
N ALA A 163 -16.00 12.63 17.45
CA ALA A 163 -16.52 13.82 18.15
C ALA A 163 -17.19 14.84 17.20
N ALA A 164 -16.85 14.81 15.91
CA ALA A 164 -17.44 15.68 14.89
C ALA A 164 -18.68 15.06 14.22
N MET A 165 -19.05 13.81 14.55
CA MET A 165 -20.26 13.19 14.04
C MET A 165 -21.50 13.76 14.75
N PRO A 166 -22.54 14.16 14.01
CA PRO A 166 -23.81 14.55 14.62
C PRO A 166 -24.46 13.35 15.34
N GLU A 167 -25.14 13.60 16.47
CA GLU A 167 -25.89 12.54 17.15
C GLU A 167 -27.00 12.00 16.23
N PRO A 168 -27.27 10.69 16.24
CA PRO A 168 -28.37 10.12 15.47
C PRO A 168 -29.71 10.64 16.02
N GLU A 169 -30.53 11.25 15.15
CA GLU A 169 -31.93 11.58 15.41
C GLU A 169 -32.80 10.34 15.63
#